data_AF-A0A969V0A6-F1
#
_entry.id   AF-A0A969V0A6-F1
#
_cell.length_a   1.000
_cell.length_b   1.000
_cell.length_c   1.000
_cell.angle_alpha   90.00
_cell.angle_beta   90.00
_cell.angle_gamma   90.00
#
_symmetry.space_group_name_H-M   'P 1'
#
loop_
_entity.id
_entity.type
_entity.pdbx_description
1 polymer ?
#
loop_
_entity_poly.entity_id
_entity_poly.type
_entity_poly.pdbx_seq_one_letter_code
_entity_poly.pdbx_strand_id
1 'polypeptide(L)'
;MTTIPGTDWVAIASVDIAEVESAGNELVKVFASTTAILSLAAAAVLLLLANQLASPLRSLTTTAEAATAGNLDIRADLQGTVETQTLGQVFNTLLSQIQSLLTQQQQAATEQQSLREELEADINVLMEDISDAADGDLRVRAKLTEGDVGIIADLFNAIIENLRLTTIQVKSATGEVTSSLQVNEGEIRALAQQAIAEARSLRDTMEAVEDISESIQEVATNASQASRLTKDTYITVQSGTESMDKTVESILGLRATVGETAKKSSGWANRPKRFPKPSA
;
A
#
# COMPACT_ATOMS: atom_id res chain seq x y z
N MET A 1 -133.67 22.93 8.64
CA MET A 1 -135.05 23.43 8.62
C MET A 1 -135.01 24.95 8.59
N THR A 2 -135.78 25.59 7.73
CA THR A 2 -135.93 27.05 7.66
C THR A 2 -137.42 27.38 7.70
N THR A 3 -137.80 28.40 8.47
CA THR A 3 -139.20 28.82 8.63
C THR A 3 -139.57 29.85 7.57
N ILE A 4 -140.70 29.66 6.87
CA ILE A 4 -141.16 30.59 5.83
C ILE A 4 -141.87 31.78 6.51
N PRO A 5 -141.43 33.04 6.28
CA PRO A 5 -142.01 34.19 6.96
C PRO A 5 -143.50 34.38 6.64
N GLY A 6 -144.35 34.44 7.68
CA GLY A 6 -145.79 34.69 7.55
C GLY A 6 -146.71 33.48 7.69
N THR A 7 -146.18 32.28 8.00
CA THR A 7 -146.97 31.06 8.23
C THR A 7 -146.35 30.16 9.32
N ASP A 8 -147.15 29.37 10.04
CA ASP A 8 -146.70 28.36 11.04
C ASP A 8 -146.07 27.09 10.42
N TRP A 9 -145.59 27.18 9.18
CA TRP A 9 -145.05 26.03 8.44
C TRP A 9 -143.53 26.02 8.48
N VAL A 10 -142.96 24.88 8.90
CA VAL A 10 -141.51 24.61 8.90
C VAL A 10 -141.15 23.83 7.64
N ALA A 11 -140.27 24.37 6.79
CA ALA A 11 -139.74 23.62 5.66
C ALA A 11 -138.67 22.63 6.15
N ILE A 12 -139.00 21.35 6.07
CA ILE A 12 -138.07 20.23 6.25
C ILE A 12 -137.62 19.80 4.86
N ALA A 13 -136.43 20.23 4.44
CA ALA A 13 -135.76 19.62 3.29
C ALA A 13 -135.13 18.31 3.78
N SER A 14 -135.78 17.18 3.49
CA SER A 14 -135.14 15.87 3.56
C SER A 14 -134.45 15.64 2.23
N VAL A 15 -133.12 15.73 2.22
CA VAL A 15 -132.36 15.15 1.11
C VAL A 15 -132.41 13.64 1.32
N ASP A 16 -132.80 12.90 0.28
CA ASP A 16 -132.83 11.45 0.33
C ASP A 16 -131.40 10.94 0.60
N ILE A 17 -131.21 10.12 1.64
CA ILE A 17 -129.90 9.55 1.97
C ILE A 17 -129.37 8.75 0.78
N ALA A 18 -130.26 8.17 -0.04
CA ALA A 18 -129.88 7.50 -1.28
C ALA A 18 -129.32 8.45 -2.36
N GLU A 19 -129.79 9.71 -2.43
CA GLU A 19 -129.24 10.73 -3.34
C GLU A 19 -127.83 11.16 -2.89
N VAL A 20 -127.60 11.33 -1.57
CA VAL A 20 -126.28 11.63 -1.00
C VAL A 20 -125.31 10.45 -1.17
N GLU A 21 -125.77 9.22 -1.01
CA GLU A 21 -124.97 8.01 -1.23
C GLU A 21 -124.57 7.84 -2.72
N SER A 22 -125.45 8.18 -3.66
CA SER A 22 -125.14 8.09 -5.10
C SER A 22 -124.05 9.09 -5.53
N ALA A 23 -124.14 10.34 -5.07
CA ALA A 23 -123.13 11.37 -5.32
C ALA A 23 -121.81 11.08 -4.58
N GLY A 24 -121.89 10.53 -3.37
CA GLY A 24 -120.73 10.07 -2.60
C GLY A 24 -119.97 8.93 -3.27
N ASN A 25 -120.68 7.93 -3.79
CA ASN A 25 -120.06 6.78 -4.46
C ASN A 25 -119.33 7.15 -5.76
N GLU A 26 -119.82 8.11 -6.54
CA GLU A 26 -119.12 8.60 -7.73
C GLU A 26 -117.81 9.34 -7.38
N LEU A 27 -117.81 10.17 -6.33
CA LEU A 27 -116.59 10.81 -5.84
C LEU A 27 -115.57 9.78 -5.33
N VAL A 28 -116.01 8.79 -4.57
CA VAL A 28 -115.14 7.70 -4.09
C VAL A 28 -114.50 6.93 -5.25
N LYS A 29 -115.24 6.66 -6.34
CA LYS A 29 -114.68 6.00 -7.54
C LYS A 29 -113.62 6.87 -8.24
N VAL A 30 -113.86 8.18 -8.38
CA VAL A 30 -112.88 9.09 -8.99
C VAL A 30 -111.63 9.21 -8.13
N PHE A 31 -111.76 9.34 -6.82
CA PHE A 31 -110.60 9.33 -5.91
C PHE A 31 -109.87 8.00 -5.95
N ALA A 32 -110.58 6.87 -5.87
CA ALA A 32 -109.96 5.54 -5.92
C ALA A 32 -109.19 5.29 -7.23
N SER A 33 -109.77 5.67 -8.37
CA SER A 33 -109.13 5.51 -9.68
C SER A 33 -107.92 6.43 -9.86
N THR A 34 -108.00 7.69 -9.43
CA THR A 34 -106.87 8.63 -9.49
C THR A 34 -105.73 8.21 -8.55
N THR A 35 -106.04 7.77 -7.32
CA THR A 35 -105.04 7.20 -6.40
C THR A 35 -104.41 5.93 -6.96
N ALA A 36 -105.20 5.05 -7.59
CA ALA A 36 -104.68 3.83 -8.21
C ALA A 36 -103.72 4.14 -9.37
N ILE A 37 -104.09 5.08 -10.25
CA ILE A 37 -103.25 5.51 -11.38
C ILE A 37 -101.95 6.17 -10.88
N LEU A 38 -102.05 7.06 -9.89
CA LEU A 38 -100.87 7.71 -9.30
C LEU A 38 -99.95 6.70 -8.62
N SER A 39 -100.51 5.70 -7.92
CA SER A 39 -99.73 4.64 -7.28
C SER A 39 -99.02 3.77 -8.31
N LEU A 40 -99.70 3.42 -9.41
CA LEU A 40 -99.12 2.71 -10.55
C LEU A 40 -98.01 3.51 -11.22
N ALA A 41 -98.22 4.81 -11.45
CA ALA A 41 -97.22 5.69 -12.04
C ALA A 41 -95.99 5.84 -11.12
N ALA A 42 -96.20 6.05 -9.82
CA ALA A 42 -95.13 6.12 -8.84
C ALA A 42 -94.33 4.80 -8.77
N ALA A 43 -95.03 3.66 -8.77
CA ALA A 43 -94.39 2.35 -8.79
C ALA A 43 -93.58 2.13 -10.08
N ALA A 44 -94.11 2.52 -11.24
CA ALA A 44 -93.40 2.44 -12.51
C ALA A 44 -92.12 3.28 -12.51
N VAL A 45 -92.19 4.53 -12.02
CA VAL A 45 -91.04 5.42 -11.90
C VAL A 45 -89.98 4.84 -10.95
N LEU A 46 -90.39 4.28 -9.79
CA LEU A 46 -89.47 3.62 -8.86
C LEU A 46 -88.77 2.40 -9.48
N LEU A 47 -89.51 1.57 -10.23
CA LEU A 47 -88.94 0.42 -10.92
C LEU A 47 -87.95 0.84 -12.02
N LEU A 48 -88.26 1.92 -12.76
CA LEU A 48 -87.35 2.48 -13.77
C LEU A 48 -86.08 3.03 -13.13
N LEU A 49 -86.18 3.85 -12.08
CA LEU A 49 -85.03 4.40 -11.35
C LEU A 49 -84.17 3.29 -10.73
N ALA A 50 -84.79 2.26 -10.14
CA ALA A 50 -84.08 1.11 -9.59
C ALA A 50 -83.26 0.38 -10.66
N ASN A 51 -83.86 0.14 -11.84
CA ASN A 51 -83.13 -0.50 -12.93
C ASN A 51 -82.07 0.42 -13.57
N GLN A 52 -82.33 1.73 -13.67
CA GLN A 52 -81.45 2.67 -14.37
C GLN A 52 -80.25 3.14 -13.54
N LEU A 53 -80.33 3.08 -12.20
CA LEU A 53 -79.26 3.50 -11.28
C LEU A 53 -78.68 2.35 -10.44
N ALA A 54 -79.53 1.51 -9.84
CA ALA A 54 -79.04 0.54 -8.85
C ALA A 54 -78.30 -0.64 -9.50
N SER A 55 -78.74 -1.09 -10.68
CA SER A 55 -78.10 -2.21 -11.39
C SER A 55 -76.67 -1.88 -11.86
N PRO A 56 -76.42 -0.75 -12.59
CA PRO A 56 -75.06 -0.35 -12.96
C PRO A 56 -74.12 -0.14 -11.76
N LEU A 57 -74.62 0.51 -10.69
CA LEU A 57 -73.82 0.73 -9.48
C LEU A 57 -73.45 -0.57 -8.77
N ARG A 58 -74.39 -1.52 -8.67
CA ARG A 58 -74.10 -2.84 -8.10
C ARG A 58 -73.05 -3.60 -8.90
N SER A 59 -73.12 -3.54 -10.23
CA SER A 59 -72.10 -4.15 -11.10
C SER A 59 -70.72 -3.51 -10.95
N LEU A 60 -70.69 -2.17 -10.79
CA LEU A 60 -69.45 -1.44 -10.48
C LEU A 60 -68.88 -1.87 -9.13
N THR A 61 -69.71 -2.00 -8.10
CA THR A 61 -69.29 -2.48 -6.78
C THR A 61 -68.67 -3.87 -6.87
N THR A 62 -69.32 -4.82 -7.55
CA THR A 62 -68.77 -6.19 -7.68
C THR A 62 -67.48 -6.22 -8.50
N THR A 63 -67.36 -5.35 -9.51
CA THR A 63 -66.11 -5.23 -10.28
C THR A 63 -65.00 -4.62 -9.42
N ALA A 64 -65.32 -3.63 -8.60
CA ALA A 64 -64.39 -3.03 -7.65
C ALA A 64 -63.94 -4.04 -6.58
N GLU A 65 -64.85 -4.85 -6.03
CA GLU A 65 -64.53 -5.93 -5.09
C GLU A 65 -63.59 -6.98 -5.71
N ALA A 66 -63.83 -7.36 -6.97
CA ALA A 66 -62.95 -8.29 -7.65
C ALA A 66 -61.59 -7.66 -8.01
N ALA A 67 -61.54 -6.35 -8.29
CA ALA A 67 -60.29 -5.62 -8.52
C ALA A 67 -59.45 -5.50 -7.24
N THR A 68 -60.07 -5.23 -6.09
CA THR A 68 -59.37 -5.20 -4.79
C THR A 68 -58.92 -6.59 -4.36
N ALA A 69 -59.57 -7.65 -4.82
CA ALA A 69 -59.12 -9.03 -4.67
C ALA A 69 -57.97 -9.42 -5.63
N GLY A 70 -57.51 -8.50 -6.48
CA GLY A 70 -56.34 -8.68 -7.35
C GLY A 70 -56.67 -9.08 -8.80
N ASN A 71 -57.94 -9.23 -9.16
CA ASN A 71 -58.33 -9.45 -10.55
C ASN A 71 -58.43 -8.09 -11.27
N LEU A 72 -57.36 -7.68 -11.94
CA LEU A 72 -57.31 -6.39 -12.66
C LEU A 72 -57.67 -6.52 -14.15
N ASP A 73 -58.02 -7.71 -14.64
CA ASP A 73 -58.40 -7.93 -16.05
C ASP A 73 -59.89 -7.68 -16.31
N ILE A 74 -60.70 -7.70 -15.26
CA ILE A 74 -62.11 -7.35 -15.33
C ILE A 74 -62.31 -5.88 -15.65
N ARG A 75 -63.43 -5.58 -16.29
CA ARG A 75 -63.83 -4.23 -16.67
C ARG A 75 -65.28 -4.01 -16.24
N ALA A 76 -65.55 -2.83 -15.73
CA ALA A 76 -66.89 -2.38 -15.44
C ALA A 76 -67.68 -2.23 -16.74
N ASP A 77 -68.93 -2.69 -16.71
CA ASP A 77 -69.86 -2.55 -17.83
C ASP A 77 -70.37 -1.12 -17.95
N LEU A 78 -70.49 -0.62 -19.19
CA LEU A 78 -70.86 0.76 -19.51
C LEU A 78 -72.37 0.87 -19.80
N GLN A 79 -73.18 0.53 -18.80
CA GLN A 79 -74.65 0.61 -18.88
C GLN A 79 -75.20 1.68 -17.91
N GLY A 80 -76.43 2.16 -18.14
CA GLY A 80 -77.12 3.12 -17.26
C GLY A 80 -77.17 4.54 -17.80
N THR A 81 -77.17 5.52 -16.90
CA THR A 81 -77.10 6.95 -17.26
C THR A 81 -75.69 7.36 -17.67
N VAL A 82 -75.57 8.56 -18.26
CA VAL A 82 -74.30 9.15 -18.67
C VAL A 82 -73.30 9.21 -17.51
N GLU A 83 -73.76 9.55 -16.31
CA GLU A 83 -72.94 9.64 -15.10
C GLU A 83 -72.38 8.27 -14.69
N THR A 84 -73.21 7.21 -14.74
CA THR A 84 -72.78 5.85 -14.41
C THR A 84 -71.80 5.27 -15.43
N GLN A 85 -72.01 5.56 -16.72
CA GLN A 85 -71.06 5.20 -17.78
C GLN A 85 -69.72 5.91 -17.60
N THR A 86 -69.75 7.21 -17.30
CA THR A 86 -68.53 7.99 -17.03
C THR A 86 -67.76 7.41 -15.85
N LEU A 87 -68.44 7.06 -14.76
CA LEU A 87 -67.81 6.43 -13.61
C LEU A 87 -67.16 5.08 -13.95
N GLY A 88 -67.85 4.23 -14.73
CA GLY A 88 -67.31 2.97 -15.21
C GLY A 88 -66.08 3.14 -16.11
N GLN A 89 -66.08 4.16 -16.97
CA GLN A 89 -64.95 4.46 -17.83
C GLN A 89 -63.72 4.95 -17.04
N VAL A 90 -63.93 5.84 -16.07
CA VAL A 90 -62.86 6.29 -15.16
C VAL A 90 -62.31 5.12 -14.36
N PHE A 91 -63.18 4.25 -13.84
CA PHE A 91 -62.78 3.05 -13.11
C PHE A 91 -61.95 2.09 -13.99
N ASN A 92 -62.39 1.82 -15.22
CA ASN A 92 -61.63 0.99 -16.18
C ASN A 92 -60.27 1.60 -16.53
N THR A 93 -60.19 2.93 -16.63
CA THR A 93 -58.93 3.65 -16.87
C THR A 93 -57.98 3.47 -15.68
N LEU A 94 -58.48 3.59 -14.45
CA LEU A 94 -57.70 3.33 -13.24
C LEU A 94 -57.18 1.89 -13.20
N LEU A 95 -58.02 0.89 -13.52
CA LEU A 95 -57.58 -0.50 -13.56
C LEU A 95 -56.46 -0.73 -14.59
N SER A 96 -56.61 -0.16 -15.79
CA SER A 96 -55.57 -0.23 -16.83
C SER A 96 -54.26 0.41 -16.36
N GLN A 97 -54.34 1.56 -15.68
CA GLN A 97 -53.15 2.23 -15.16
C GLN A 97 -52.47 1.44 -14.05
N ILE A 98 -53.23 0.87 -13.11
CA ILE A 98 -52.69 0.00 -12.05
C ILE A 98 -52.02 -1.24 -12.66
N GLN A 99 -52.67 -1.89 -13.62
CA GLN A 99 -52.12 -3.06 -14.32
C GLN A 99 -50.80 -2.73 -15.04
N SER A 100 -50.76 -1.57 -15.71
CA SER A 100 -49.53 -1.07 -16.36
C SER A 100 -48.42 -0.81 -15.35
N LEU A 101 -48.72 -0.14 -14.23
CA LEU A 101 -47.75 0.13 -13.16
C LEU A 101 -47.21 -1.15 -12.53
N LEU A 102 -48.07 -2.15 -12.25
CA LEU A 102 -47.63 -3.43 -11.71
C LEU A 102 -46.73 -4.19 -12.69
N THR A 103 -47.07 -4.17 -13.98
CA THR A 103 -46.26 -4.79 -15.03
C THR A 103 -44.90 -4.11 -15.15
N GLN A 104 -44.86 -2.78 -15.18
CA GLN A 104 -43.61 -2.01 -15.18
C GLN A 104 -42.76 -2.28 -13.94
N GLN A 105 -43.38 -2.33 -12.76
CA GLN A 105 -42.70 -2.64 -11.51
C GLN A 105 -42.13 -4.06 -11.52
N GLN A 106 -42.88 -5.05 -12.03
CA GLN A 106 -42.40 -6.42 -12.15
C GLN A 106 -41.24 -6.54 -13.15
N GLN A 107 -41.32 -5.84 -14.28
CA GLN A 107 -40.24 -5.78 -15.27
C GLN A 107 -38.98 -5.14 -14.67
N ALA A 108 -39.12 -3.97 -14.03
CA ALA A 108 -38.01 -3.29 -13.37
C ALA A 108 -37.38 -4.15 -12.26
N ALA A 109 -38.19 -4.85 -11.46
CA ALA A 109 -37.68 -5.77 -10.44
C ALA A 109 -36.92 -6.95 -11.05
N THR A 110 -37.39 -7.48 -12.18
CA THR A 110 -36.72 -8.58 -12.89
C THR A 110 -35.40 -8.10 -13.52
N GLU A 111 -35.40 -6.94 -14.17
CA GLU A 111 -34.20 -6.32 -14.73
C GLU A 111 -33.16 -6.03 -13.65
N GLN A 112 -33.58 -5.47 -12.51
CA GLN A 112 -32.69 -5.21 -11.38
C GLN A 112 -32.10 -6.50 -10.81
N GLN A 113 -32.91 -7.57 -10.70
CA GLN A 113 -32.43 -8.86 -10.24
C GLN A 113 -31.39 -9.45 -11.21
N SER A 114 -31.64 -9.41 -12.51
CA SER A 114 -30.69 -9.87 -13.52
C SER A 114 -29.38 -9.09 -13.49
N LEU A 115 -29.44 -7.76 -13.42
CA LEU A 115 -28.24 -6.91 -13.31
C LEU A 115 -27.43 -7.23 -12.05
N ARG A 116 -28.13 -7.49 -10.94
CA ARG A 116 -27.47 -7.86 -9.68
C ARG A 116 -26.78 -9.22 -9.80
N GLU A 117 -27.44 -10.22 -10.39
CA GLU A 117 -26.86 -11.55 -10.60
C GLU A 117 -25.64 -11.50 -11.52
N GLU A 118 -25.69 -10.70 -12.59
CA GLU A 118 -24.56 -10.44 -13.48
C GLU A 118 -23.38 -9.79 -12.72
N LEU A 119 -23.65 -8.76 -11.93
CA LEU A 119 -22.62 -8.10 -11.12
C LEU A 119 -22.00 -9.04 -10.08
N GLU A 120 -22.81 -9.86 -9.41
CA GLU A 120 -22.32 -10.87 -8.46
C GLU A 120 -21.44 -11.92 -9.16
N ALA A 121 -21.80 -12.35 -10.38
CA ALA A 121 -20.99 -13.27 -11.17
C ALA A 121 -19.65 -12.64 -11.59
N ASP A 122 -19.66 -11.40 -12.08
CA ASP A 122 -18.46 -10.66 -12.48
C ASP A 122 -17.50 -10.47 -11.31
N ILE A 123 -18.03 -10.14 -10.12
CA ILE A 123 -17.23 -10.01 -8.89
C ILE A 123 -16.60 -11.35 -8.51
N ASN A 124 -17.34 -12.45 -8.61
CA ASN A 124 -16.78 -13.77 -8.27
C ASN A 124 -15.65 -14.18 -9.22
N VAL A 125 -15.81 -13.94 -10.53
CA VAL A 125 -14.75 -14.18 -11.53
C VAL A 125 -13.54 -13.29 -11.26
N LEU A 126 -13.76 -12.01 -10.96
CA LEU A 126 -12.67 -11.10 -10.61
C LEU A 126 -11.92 -11.59 -9.37
N MET A 127 -12.63 -12.02 -8.32
CA MET A 127 -12.03 -12.56 -7.10
C MET A 127 -11.21 -13.83 -7.36
N GLU A 128 -11.71 -14.72 -8.22
CA GLU A 128 -10.98 -15.93 -8.64
C GLU A 128 -9.70 -15.58 -9.39
N ASP A 129 -9.77 -14.68 -10.38
CA ASP A 129 -8.61 -14.26 -11.18
C ASP A 129 -7.51 -13.58 -10.35
N ILE A 130 -7.86 -12.89 -9.25
CA ILE A 130 -6.88 -12.17 -8.41
C ILE A 130 -6.44 -12.97 -7.16
N SER A 131 -7.09 -14.09 -6.84
CA SER A 131 -6.76 -14.88 -5.63
C SER A 131 -5.30 -15.33 -5.64
N ASP A 132 -4.83 -15.84 -6.78
CA ASP A 132 -3.45 -16.30 -6.94
C ASP A 132 -2.41 -15.16 -6.81
N ALA A 133 -2.80 -13.92 -7.11
CA ALA A 133 -1.93 -12.75 -6.90
C ALA A 133 -1.71 -12.49 -5.40
N ALA A 134 -2.71 -12.75 -4.56
CA ALA A 134 -2.58 -12.64 -3.10
C ALA A 134 -1.61 -13.69 -2.53
N ASP A 135 -1.54 -14.87 -3.14
CA ASP A 135 -0.56 -15.92 -2.82
C ASP A 135 0.83 -15.67 -3.42
N GLY A 136 1.00 -14.61 -4.21
CA GLY A 136 2.27 -14.14 -4.74
C GLY A 136 2.55 -14.51 -6.20
N ASP A 137 1.63 -15.15 -6.93
CA ASP A 137 1.77 -15.31 -8.39
C ASP A 137 1.38 -14.02 -9.11
N LEU A 138 2.37 -13.12 -9.28
CA LEU A 138 2.18 -11.85 -9.98
C LEU A 138 2.10 -11.97 -11.52
N ARG A 139 1.96 -13.19 -12.06
CA ARG A 139 1.74 -13.42 -13.50
C ARG A 139 0.27 -13.48 -13.86
N VAL A 140 -0.62 -13.62 -12.88
CA VAL A 140 -2.07 -13.64 -13.12
C VAL A 140 -2.56 -12.25 -13.54
N ARG A 141 -3.71 -12.26 -14.22
CA ARG A 141 -4.37 -11.07 -14.76
C ARG A 141 -5.86 -11.24 -14.62
N ALA A 142 -6.53 -10.19 -14.15
CA ALA A 142 -7.98 -10.12 -14.22
C ALA A 142 -8.42 -9.96 -15.67
N LYS A 143 -9.34 -10.82 -16.14
CA LYS A 143 -9.74 -10.93 -17.55
C LYS A 143 -10.95 -10.07 -17.94
N LEU A 144 -11.65 -9.53 -16.96
CA LEU A 144 -12.86 -8.74 -17.22
C LEU A 144 -12.50 -7.35 -17.76
N THR A 145 -13.08 -6.96 -18.90
CA THR A 145 -12.72 -5.73 -19.61
C THR A 145 -13.89 -4.75 -19.77
N GLU A 146 -15.12 -5.17 -19.44
CA GLU A 146 -16.32 -4.37 -19.65
C GLU A 146 -17.08 -4.13 -18.34
N GLY A 147 -17.88 -3.05 -18.29
CA GLY A 147 -18.64 -2.65 -17.09
C GLY A 147 -17.80 -2.00 -15.99
N ASP A 148 -18.46 -1.62 -14.90
CA ASP A 148 -17.82 -0.96 -13.74
C ASP A 148 -16.77 -1.87 -13.07
N VAL A 149 -16.99 -3.19 -13.09
CA VAL A 149 -16.05 -4.18 -12.55
C VAL A 149 -14.80 -4.31 -13.45
N GLY A 150 -14.93 -4.09 -14.77
CA GLY A 150 -13.78 -4.02 -15.68
C GLY A 150 -12.78 -2.91 -15.31
N ILE A 151 -13.27 -1.75 -14.87
CA ILE A 151 -12.39 -0.66 -14.39
C ILE A 151 -11.61 -1.10 -13.14
N ILE A 152 -12.24 -1.86 -12.25
CA ILE A 152 -11.60 -2.42 -11.06
C ILE A 152 -10.55 -3.46 -11.47
N ALA A 153 -10.85 -4.32 -12.45
CA ALA A 153 -9.92 -5.30 -13.02
C ALA A 153 -8.66 -4.63 -13.60
N ASP A 154 -8.82 -3.53 -14.34
CA ASP A 154 -7.71 -2.73 -14.88
C ASP A 154 -6.83 -2.15 -13.77
N LEU A 155 -7.45 -1.62 -12.70
CA LEU A 155 -6.72 -1.12 -11.53
C LEU A 155 -5.93 -2.24 -10.85
N PHE A 156 -6.53 -3.41 -10.65
CA PHE A 156 -5.83 -4.57 -10.09
C PHE A 156 -4.66 -5.01 -10.97
N ASN A 157 -4.85 -5.08 -12.29
CA ASN A 157 -3.78 -5.40 -13.23
C ASN A 157 -2.62 -4.39 -13.14
N ALA A 158 -2.91 -3.10 -13.00
CA ALA A 158 -1.89 -2.07 -12.80
C ALA A 158 -1.14 -2.22 -11.46
N ILE A 159 -1.85 -2.59 -10.38
CA ILE A 159 -1.22 -2.87 -9.07
C ILE A 159 -0.29 -4.09 -9.17
N ILE A 160 -0.77 -5.20 -9.74
CA ILE A 160 0.04 -6.43 -9.92
C ILE A 160 1.28 -6.13 -10.75
N GLU A 161 1.15 -5.31 -11.81
CA GLU A 161 2.29 -4.92 -12.63
C GLU A 161 3.33 -4.11 -11.86
N ASN A 162 2.90 -3.14 -11.05
CA ASN A 162 3.82 -2.38 -10.19
C ASN A 162 4.51 -3.28 -9.17
N LEU A 163 3.77 -4.19 -8.52
CA LEU A 163 4.35 -5.18 -7.60
C LEU A 163 5.40 -6.05 -8.32
N ARG A 164 5.10 -6.51 -9.53
CA ARG A 164 6.02 -7.32 -10.36
C ARG A 164 7.30 -6.55 -10.66
N LEU A 165 7.21 -5.29 -11.04
CA LEU A 165 8.37 -4.42 -11.27
C LEU A 165 9.20 -4.24 -9.99
N THR A 166 8.56 -4.01 -8.84
CA THR A 166 9.24 -3.94 -7.55
C THR A 166 9.96 -5.25 -7.21
N THR A 167 9.32 -6.40 -7.41
CA THR A 167 9.95 -7.72 -7.17
C THR A 167 11.16 -7.95 -8.07
N ILE A 168 11.09 -7.53 -9.34
CA ILE A 168 12.23 -7.60 -10.27
C ILE A 168 13.38 -6.72 -9.78
N GLN A 169 13.10 -5.49 -9.33
CA GLN A 169 14.12 -4.59 -8.80
C GLN A 169 14.77 -5.16 -7.53
N VAL A 170 13.97 -5.69 -6.59
CA VAL A 170 14.48 -6.35 -5.38
C VAL A 170 15.35 -7.56 -5.73
N LYS A 171 14.94 -8.38 -6.70
CA LYS A 171 15.74 -9.51 -7.18
C LYS A 171 17.07 -9.05 -7.79
N SER A 172 17.05 -7.99 -8.59
CA SER A 172 18.25 -7.40 -9.18
C SER A 172 19.21 -6.88 -8.10
N ALA A 173 18.71 -6.07 -7.16
CA ALA A 173 19.49 -5.52 -6.06
C ALA A 173 20.08 -6.64 -5.18
N THR A 174 19.32 -7.69 -4.91
CA THR A 174 19.83 -8.87 -4.17
C THR A 174 20.94 -9.59 -4.94
N GLY A 175 20.83 -9.67 -6.27
CA GLY A 175 21.88 -10.20 -7.13
C GLY A 175 23.15 -9.35 -7.10
N GLU A 176 23.03 -8.02 -7.15
CA GLU A 176 24.16 -7.10 -7.01
C GLU A 176 24.84 -7.24 -5.64
N VAL A 177 24.07 -7.27 -4.55
CA VAL A 177 24.60 -7.51 -3.19
C VAL A 177 25.34 -8.84 -3.12
N THR A 178 24.78 -9.90 -3.70
CA THR A 178 25.43 -11.22 -3.73
C THR A 178 26.77 -11.17 -4.48
N SER A 179 26.80 -10.50 -5.64
CA SER A 179 28.02 -10.31 -6.44
C SER A 179 29.07 -9.51 -5.66
N SER A 180 28.68 -8.39 -5.03
CA SER A 180 29.57 -7.58 -4.19
C SER A 180 30.14 -8.37 -3.02
N LEU A 181 29.34 -9.23 -2.38
CA LEU A 181 29.81 -10.10 -1.31
C LEU A 181 30.85 -11.11 -1.80
N GLN A 182 30.67 -11.70 -2.98
CA GLN A 182 31.66 -12.61 -3.58
C GLN A 182 32.99 -11.90 -3.91
N VAL A 183 32.93 -10.68 -4.45
CA VAL A 183 34.13 -9.86 -4.71
C VAL A 183 34.85 -9.54 -3.39
N ASN A 184 34.12 -9.07 -2.38
CA ASN A 184 34.66 -8.71 -1.08
C ASN A 184 35.28 -9.93 -0.35
N GLU A 185 34.66 -11.11 -0.45
CA GLU A 185 35.24 -12.36 0.08
C GLU A 185 36.60 -12.66 -0.58
N GLY A 186 36.72 -12.45 -1.90
CA GLY A 186 37.97 -12.59 -2.64
C GLY A 186 39.04 -11.60 -2.18
N GLU A 187 38.68 -10.32 -2.04
CA GLU A 187 39.58 -9.26 -1.58
C GLU A 187 40.06 -9.49 -0.14
N ILE A 188 39.17 -9.89 0.78
CA ILE A 188 39.52 -10.22 2.16
C ILE A 188 40.50 -11.40 2.21
N ARG A 189 40.29 -12.43 1.37
CA ARG A 189 41.24 -13.55 1.26
C ARG A 189 42.60 -13.09 0.74
N ALA A 190 42.62 -12.25 -0.29
CA ALA A 190 43.86 -11.71 -0.85
C ALA A 190 44.61 -10.86 0.21
N LEU A 191 43.89 -9.99 0.92
CA LEU A 191 44.44 -9.17 2.01
C LEU A 191 45.01 -10.03 3.13
N ALA A 192 44.30 -11.10 3.53
CA ALA A 192 44.79 -12.04 4.54
C ALA A 192 46.08 -12.74 4.10
N GLN A 193 46.16 -13.17 2.83
CA GLN A 193 47.39 -13.76 2.28
C GLN A 193 48.54 -12.76 2.23
N GLN A 194 48.27 -11.52 1.85
CA GLN A 194 49.27 -10.46 1.82
C GLN A 194 49.78 -10.11 3.22
N ALA A 195 48.89 -10.02 4.22
CA ALA A 195 49.28 -9.80 5.61
C ALA A 195 50.17 -10.93 6.15
N ILE A 196 49.91 -12.19 5.76
CA ILE A 196 50.78 -13.33 6.12
C ILE A 196 52.16 -13.19 5.46
N ALA A 197 52.22 -12.79 4.18
CA ALA A 197 53.49 -12.57 3.49
C ALA A 197 54.28 -11.40 4.09
N GLU A 198 53.61 -10.31 4.44
CA GLU A 198 54.20 -9.13 5.07
C GLU A 198 54.73 -9.45 6.47
N ALA A 199 54.00 -10.23 7.27
CA ALA A 199 54.47 -10.72 8.57
C ALA A 199 55.74 -11.59 8.45
N ARG A 200 55.88 -12.38 7.37
CA ARG A 200 57.12 -13.13 7.10
C ARG A 200 58.28 -12.21 6.74
N SER A 201 58.07 -11.26 5.82
CA SER A 201 59.11 -10.29 5.43
C SER A 201 59.58 -9.43 6.61
N LEU A 202 58.68 -9.06 7.52
CA LEU A 202 59.02 -8.35 8.76
C LEU A 202 59.90 -9.21 9.67
N ARG A 203 59.62 -10.52 9.75
CA ARG A 203 60.44 -11.46 10.53
C ARG A 203 61.86 -11.54 9.97
N ASP A 204 61.99 -11.70 8.66
CA ASP A 204 63.29 -11.76 7.98
C ASP A 204 64.07 -10.43 8.15
N THR A 205 63.37 -9.30 8.13
CA THR A 205 63.98 -7.99 8.40
C THR A 205 64.46 -7.86 9.85
N MET A 206 63.68 -8.38 10.82
CA MET A 206 64.09 -8.38 12.22
C MET A 206 65.34 -9.25 12.45
N GLU A 207 65.42 -10.40 11.79
CA GLU A 207 66.62 -11.26 11.83
C GLU A 207 67.84 -10.53 11.25
N ALA A 208 67.69 -9.87 10.09
CA ALA A 208 68.79 -9.07 9.52
C ALA A 208 69.22 -7.90 10.42
N VAL A 209 68.30 -7.27 11.15
CA VAL A 209 68.61 -6.20 12.12
C VAL A 209 69.34 -6.77 13.34
N GLU A 210 68.99 -7.97 13.79
CA GLU A 210 69.68 -8.68 14.87
C GLU A 210 71.13 -8.99 14.47
N ASP A 211 71.36 -9.53 13.27
CA ASP A 211 72.70 -9.78 12.71
C ASP A 211 73.56 -8.50 12.63
N ILE A 212 72.95 -7.39 12.17
CA ILE A 212 73.63 -6.08 12.12
C ILE A 212 74.00 -5.61 13.53
N SER A 213 73.12 -5.81 14.51
CA SER A 213 73.39 -5.45 15.90
C SER A 213 74.57 -6.24 16.47
N GLU A 214 74.66 -7.55 16.18
CA GLU A 214 75.80 -8.38 16.58
C GLU A 214 77.10 -7.92 15.91
N SER A 215 77.07 -7.63 14.61
CA SER A 215 78.23 -7.11 13.88
C SER A 215 78.71 -5.75 14.42
N ILE A 216 77.79 -4.84 14.76
CA ILE A 216 78.13 -3.54 15.38
C ILE A 216 78.81 -3.77 16.74
N GLN A 217 78.32 -4.73 17.53
CA GLN A 217 78.92 -5.07 18.82
C GLN A 217 80.34 -5.65 18.66
N GLU A 218 80.57 -6.47 17.63
CA GLU A 218 81.88 -6.98 17.28
C GLU A 218 82.83 -5.85 16.84
N VAL A 219 82.39 -4.98 15.93
CA VAL A 219 83.17 -3.82 15.47
C VAL A 219 83.53 -2.90 16.64
N ALA A 220 82.59 -2.63 17.56
CA ALA A 220 82.86 -1.85 18.76
C ALA A 220 83.93 -2.50 19.66
N THR A 221 83.88 -3.83 19.80
CA THR A 221 84.87 -4.61 20.57
C THR A 221 86.26 -4.54 19.92
N ASN A 222 86.33 -4.73 18.59
CA ASN A 222 87.56 -4.64 17.81
C ASN A 222 88.17 -3.23 17.85
N ALA A 223 87.34 -2.18 17.73
CA ALA A 223 87.79 -0.80 17.85
C ALA A 223 88.33 -0.49 19.26
N SER A 224 87.68 -1.00 20.31
CA SER A 224 88.17 -0.88 21.70
C SER A 224 89.53 -1.56 21.88
N GLN A 225 89.70 -2.77 21.33
CA GLN A 225 90.96 -3.50 21.37
C GLN A 225 92.07 -2.79 20.60
N ALA A 226 91.78 -2.28 19.40
CA ALA A 226 92.72 -1.50 18.59
C ALA A 226 93.15 -0.21 19.30
N SER A 227 92.22 0.46 19.98
CA SER A 227 92.52 1.63 20.81
C SER A 227 93.49 1.29 21.96
N ARG A 228 93.25 0.18 22.66
CA ARG A 228 94.17 -0.32 23.72
C ARG A 228 95.56 -0.64 23.15
N LEU A 229 95.63 -1.39 22.06
CA LEU A 229 96.89 -1.72 21.41
C LEU A 229 97.67 -0.48 20.96
N THR A 230 96.98 0.51 20.39
CA THR A 230 97.58 1.78 19.97
C THR A 230 98.17 2.52 21.17
N LYS A 231 97.46 2.52 22.31
CA LYS A 231 97.94 3.11 23.57
C LYS A 231 99.19 2.38 24.10
N ASP A 232 99.20 1.06 24.09
CA ASP A 232 100.35 0.25 24.53
C ASP A 232 101.56 0.43 23.60
N THR A 233 101.30 0.51 22.29
CA THR A 233 102.33 0.78 21.27
C THR A 233 102.91 2.16 21.45
N TYR A 234 102.08 3.18 21.73
CA TYR A 234 102.55 4.54 22.02
C TYR A 234 103.49 4.56 23.23
N ILE A 235 103.13 3.89 24.34
CA ILE A 235 103.97 3.76 25.52
C ILE A 235 105.30 3.05 25.17
N THR A 236 105.23 1.98 24.38
CA THR A 236 106.41 1.20 23.97
C THR A 236 107.36 2.02 23.09
N VAL A 237 106.82 2.72 22.09
CA VAL A 237 107.61 3.60 21.21
C VAL A 237 108.22 4.74 22.01
N GLN A 238 107.49 5.34 22.96
CA GLN A 238 108.02 6.38 23.83
C GLN A 238 109.23 5.88 24.65
N SER A 239 109.13 4.69 25.25
CA SER A 239 110.25 4.06 25.96
C SER A 239 111.41 3.70 25.02
N GLY A 240 111.11 3.25 23.80
CA GLY A 240 112.09 3.00 22.75
C GLY A 240 112.84 4.26 22.32
N THR A 241 112.13 5.38 22.14
CA THR A 241 112.74 6.68 21.85
C THR A 241 113.67 7.13 22.97
N GLU A 242 113.25 7.01 24.23
CA GLU A 242 114.12 7.32 25.38
C GLU A 242 115.40 6.45 25.38
N SER A 243 115.27 5.18 25.00
CA SER A 243 116.42 4.27 24.86
C SER A 243 117.32 4.64 23.68
N MET A 244 116.76 5.10 22.55
CA MET A 244 117.53 5.62 21.42
C MET A 244 118.26 6.91 21.80
N ASP A 245 117.64 7.83 22.54
CA ASP A 245 118.27 9.05 23.02
C ASP A 245 119.50 8.74 23.89
N LYS A 246 119.37 7.79 24.83
CA LYS A 246 120.51 7.27 25.62
C LYS A 246 121.61 6.65 24.74
N THR A 247 121.23 6.01 23.64
CA THR A 247 122.19 5.45 22.67
C THR A 247 122.91 6.55 21.89
N VAL A 248 122.20 7.60 21.45
CA VAL A 248 122.79 8.77 20.78
C VAL A 248 123.75 9.48 21.73
N GLU A 249 123.36 9.68 22.99
CA GLU A 249 124.24 10.25 24.02
C GLU A 249 125.50 9.39 24.20
N SER A 250 125.35 8.07 24.29
CA SER A 250 126.48 7.13 24.38
C SER A 250 127.39 7.20 23.16
N ILE A 251 126.85 7.30 21.94
CA ILE A 251 127.63 7.44 20.69
C ILE A 251 128.37 8.78 20.65
N LEU A 252 127.73 9.88 21.07
CA LEU A 252 128.39 11.18 21.18
C LEU A 252 129.51 11.13 22.22
N GLY A 253 129.28 10.47 23.35
CA GLY A 253 130.31 10.16 24.35
C GLY A 253 131.48 9.39 23.74
N LEU A 254 131.22 8.28 23.04
CA LEU A 254 132.23 7.49 22.33
C LEU A 254 132.99 8.33 21.29
N ARG A 255 132.29 9.16 20.51
CA ARG A 255 132.92 10.05 19.53
C ARG A 255 133.83 11.08 20.21
N ALA A 256 133.42 11.64 21.35
CA ALA A 256 134.25 12.54 22.13
C ALA A 256 135.50 11.81 22.66
N THR A 257 135.34 10.60 23.23
CA THR A 257 136.46 9.77 23.69
C THR A 257 137.40 9.38 22.55
N VAL A 258 136.89 8.98 21.40
CA VAL A 258 137.69 8.67 20.19
C VAL A 258 138.40 9.92 19.69
N GLY A 259 137.72 11.08 19.69
CA GLY A 259 138.32 12.37 19.33
C GLY A 259 139.44 12.79 20.27
N GLU A 260 139.26 12.67 21.59
CA GLU A 260 140.31 12.88 22.59
C GLU A 260 141.45 11.87 22.40
N THR A 261 141.15 10.61 22.12
CA THR A 261 142.14 9.56 21.88
C THR A 261 142.94 9.84 20.60
N ALA A 262 142.30 10.28 19.53
CA ALA A 262 142.94 10.70 18.28
C ALA A 262 143.81 11.96 18.50
N LYS A 263 143.32 12.94 19.26
CA LYS A 263 144.10 14.14 19.64
C LYS A 263 145.28 13.78 20.54
N LYS A 264 145.11 12.83 21.47
CA LYS A 264 146.17 12.30 22.33
C LYS A 264 147.19 11.55 21.49
N SER A 265 146.77 10.71 20.55
CA SER A 265 147.63 10.02 19.57
C SER A 265 148.44 10.99 18.71
N SER A 266 147.81 12.02 18.14
CA SER A 266 148.50 13.09 17.42
C SER A 266 149.44 13.90 18.33
N GLY A 267 149.02 14.16 19.57
CA GLY A 267 149.86 14.76 20.61
C GLY A 267 151.05 13.87 21.01
N TRP A 268 150.99 12.56 20.80
CA TRP A 268 152.12 11.63 20.97
C TRP A 268 153.01 11.64 19.73
N ALA A 269 152.43 11.78 18.54
CA ALA A 269 153.17 11.99 17.30
C ALA A 269 153.94 13.34 17.28
N ASN A 270 153.45 14.36 17.99
CA ASN A 270 154.05 15.70 18.04
C ASN A 270 154.88 15.98 19.32
N ARG A 271 155.25 14.96 20.10
CA ARG A 271 156.22 15.16 21.22
C ARG A 271 157.65 15.22 20.67
N PRO A 272 158.45 16.24 21.02
CA PRO A 272 159.89 16.20 20.76
C PRO A 272 160.53 15.07 21.57
N LYS A 273 161.32 14.21 20.91
CA LYS A 273 162.12 13.18 21.59
C LYS A 273 163.12 13.87 22.53
N ARG A 274 162.84 13.89 23.84
CA ARG A 274 163.82 14.18 24.89
C ARG A 274 164.34 12.86 25.46
N PHE A 275 165.61 12.60 25.17
CA PHE A 275 166.42 11.59 25.83
C PHE A 275 166.51 11.84 27.34
N PRO A 276 166.75 10.77 28.10
CA PRO A 276 167.65 10.80 29.23
C PRO A 276 168.85 9.85 29.01
N LYS A 277 170.06 10.36 29.23
CA LYS A 277 171.17 9.57 29.82
C LYS A 277 170.83 9.29 31.32
N PRO A 278 171.60 8.59 32.18
CA PRO A 278 172.93 7.95 32.05
C PRO A 278 173.10 6.61 32.86
N SER A 279 174.35 6.16 32.94
CA SER A 279 175.05 5.46 34.05
C SER A 279 175.25 3.94 33.98
N ALA A 280 176.55 3.59 33.99
CA ALA A 280 177.23 2.29 33.92
C ALA A 280 177.16 1.55 32.57
#